data_AF-A0A2W4UES0-F1
#
_entry.id   AF-A0A2W4UES0-F1
#
_cell.length_a   1.000
_cell.length_b   1.000
_cell.length_c   1.000
_cell.angle_alpha   90.00
_cell.angle_beta   90.00
_cell.angle_gamma   90.00
#
_symmetry.space_group_name_H-M   'P 1'
#
loop_
_entity.id
_entity.type
_entity.pdbx_description
1 polymer ?
#
loop_
_entity_poly.entity_id
_entity_poly.type
_entity_poly.pdbx_seq_one_letter_code
_entity_poly.pdbx_strand_id
1 'polypeptide(L)' 'MVKLKTNFGDITIALDAEKAPATVANFLEYAKSGFYTN' A
#
# COMPACT_ATOMS: atom_id res chain seq x y z
N MET A 1 0.66 5.02 6.50
CA MET A 1 1.33 3.74 6.78
C MET A 1 0.43 2.61 6.33
N VAL A 2 0.97 1.63 5.59
CA VAL A 2 0.22 0.47 5.07
C VAL A 2 0.89 -0.79 5.59
N LYS A 3 0.09 -1.80 5.93
CA LYS A 3 0.58 -3.12 6.36
C LYS A 3 0.21 -4.15 5.31
N LEU A 4 1.22 -4.70 4.66
CA LEU A 4 1.06 -5.80 3.70
C LEU A 4 1.21 -7.12 4.45
N LYS A 5 0.15 -7.92 4.46
CA LYS A 5 0.18 -9.27 5.02
C LYS A 5 0.66 -10.24 3.96
N THR A 6 1.73 -10.97 4.26
CA THR A 6 2.25 -12.03 3.39
C THR A 6 2.25 -13.36 4.16
N ASN A 7 2.38 -14.47 3.45
CA ASN A 7 2.55 -15.79 4.07
C ASN A 7 3.87 -15.94 4.86
N PHE A 8 4.81 -15.02 4.69
CA PHE A 8 6.07 -14.96 5.44
C PHE A 8 6.03 -13.92 6.59
N GLY A 9 4.89 -13.26 6.83
CA GLY A 9 4.71 -12.26 7.88
C GLY A 9 4.23 -10.90 7.37
N ASP A 10 4.18 -9.94 8.28
CA ASP A 10 3.68 -8.58 8.02
C ASP A 10 4.82 -7.64 7.61
N ILE A 11 4.63 -6.90 6.52
CA ILE A 11 5.52 -5.83 6.08
C ILE A 11 4.84 -4.49 6.32
N THR A 12 5.52 -3.58 7.01
CA THR A 12 5.01 -2.21 7.24
C THR A 12 5.70 -1.24 6.30
N ILE A 13 4.92 -0.51 5.51
CA ILE A 13 5.39 0.41 4.47
C ILE A 13 4.95 1.84 4.82
N ALA A 14 5.91 2.76 4.87
CA ALA A 14 5.66 4.19 4.92
C ALA A 14 5.60 4.74 3.49
N LEU A 15 4.59 5.54 3.19
CA LEU A 15 4.38 6.15 1.89
C LEU A 15 4.67 7.64 1.99
N ASP A 16 5.44 8.17 1.04
CA ASP A 16 5.79 9.59 0.97
C ASP A 16 4.85 10.31 0.01
N ALA A 17 3.73 10.78 0.56
CA ALA A 17 2.72 11.51 -0.19
C ALA A 17 3.15 12.94 -0.53
N GLU A 18 4.12 13.51 0.18
CA GLU A 18 4.64 14.85 -0.09
C GLU A 18 5.48 14.85 -1.37
N LYS A 19 6.31 13.82 -1.56
CA LYS A 19 7.16 13.69 -2.73
C LYS A 19 6.45 13.06 -3.93
N ALA A 20 5.49 12.16 -3.71
CA ALA A 20 4.82 11.42 -4.78
C ALA A 20 3.29 11.27 -4.56
N PRO A 21 2.53 12.38 -4.52
CA PRO A 21 1.11 12.36 -4.15
C PRO A 21 0.25 11.48 -5.09
N ALA A 22 0.47 11.55 -6.40
CA ALA A 22 -0.31 10.79 -7.38
C ALA A 22 -0.06 9.27 -7.28
N THR A 23 1.18 8.87 -7.10
CA THR A 23 1.55 7.46 -6.94
C THR A 23 1.00 6.88 -5.65
N VAL A 24 1.07 7.64 -4.55
CA VAL A 24 0.53 7.23 -3.26
C VAL A 24 -0.99 7.09 -3.33
N ALA A 25 -1.69 8.04 -3.96
CA ALA A 25 -3.13 7.95 -4.16
C ALA A 25 -3.54 6.70 -4.95
N ASN A 26 -2.87 6.45 -6.09
CA ASN A 26 -3.11 5.29 -6.95
C ASN A 26 -2.86 3.97 -6.20
N PHE A 27 -1.75 3.85 -5.48
CA PHE A 27 -1.43 2.67 -4.68
C PHE A 27 -2.49 2.40 -3.60
N LEU A 28 -2.93 3.44 -2.90
CA LEU A 28 -3.96 3.32 -1.86
C LEU A 28 -5.32 2.91 -2.43
N GLU A 29 -5.67 3.37 -3.63
CA GLU A 29 -6.89 2.96 -4.31
C GLU A 29 -6.89 1.47 -4.64
N TYR A 30 -5.82 0.97 -5.28
CA TYR A 30 -5.66 -0.46 -5.56
C TYR A 30 -5.63 -1.33 -4.30
N ALA A 31 -4.95 -0.85 -3.24
CA ALA A 31 -4.93 -1.56 -1.97
C ALA A 31 -6.34 -1.66 -1.35
N LYS A 32 -7.14 -0.60 -1.42
CA LYS A 32 -8.52 -0.59 -0.90
C LYS A 32 -9.48 -1.40 -1.75
N SER A 33 -9.29 -1.46 -3.07
CA SER A 33 -10.11 -2.29 -3.96
C SER A 33 -9.83 -3.79 -3.83
N GLY A 34 -8.86 -4.18 -2.99
CA GLY A 34 -8.49 -5.57 -2.78
C GLY A 34 -7.63 -6.14 -3.90
N PHE A 35 -7.09 -5.29 -4.78
CA PHE A 35 -6.27 -5.72 -5.92
C PHE A 35 -5.06 -6.58 -5.52
N TYR A 36 -4.47 -6.30 -4.34
CA TYR A 36 -3.31 -7.04 -3.81
C TYR A 36 -3.69 -8.19 -2.88
N THR A 37 -4.98 -8.54 -2.77
CA THR A 37 -5.47 -9.63 -1.92
C THR A 37 -5.72 -10.87 -2.78
N ASN A 38 -5.11 -11.99 -2.41
CA ASN A 38 -5.30 -13.33 -3.00
C ASN A 38 -5.40 -14.36 -1.89
#